data_AF-A0A432Q4F4-F1
#
_entry.id   AF-A0A432Q4F4-F1
#
_cell.length_a   1.000
_cell.length_b   1.000
_cell.length_c   1.000
_cell.angle_alpha   90.00
_cell.angle_beta   90.00
_cell.angle_gamma   90.00
#
_symmetry.space_group_name_H-M   'P 1'
#
loop_
_entity.id
_entity.type
_entity.pdbx_description
1 polymer ?
#
loop_
_entity_poly.entity_id
_entity_poly.type
_entity_poly.pdbx_seq_one_letter_code
_entity_poly.pdbx_strand_id
1 'polypeptide(L)'
;TMAFDVFRNIARAEWDTLIFFYGVILCVGGLGFIGYLGMASRTMYGSWGPATANIMVGVLSAIVDNIPVMFAVLTMHPDMSTGHWLLVTLTAGVGGSLLSIGSAAGVALMGHARGIYTFVGHLKWTPVIALGYAASIGVHFLINHRFF
;
A
#
# COMPACT_ATOMS: atom_id res chain seq x y z
N THR A 1 12.79 -12.97 -39.85
CA THR A 1 12.48 -12.53 -38.48
C THR A 1 11.02 -12.12 -38.46
N MET A 2 10.18 -12.73 -37.60
CA MET A 2 8.79 -12.26 -37.47
C MET A 2 8.81 -10.81 -36.99
N ALA A 3 8.10 -9.91 -37.68
CA ALA A 3 7.97 -8.53 -37.27
C ALA A 3 7.34 -8.48 -35.87
N PHE A 4 7.93 -7.70 -34.97
CA PHE A 4 7.41 -7.52 -33.62
C PHE A 4 6.02 -6.86 -33.69
N ASP A 5 4.97 -7.66 -33.49
CA ASP A 5 3.59 -7.18 -33.51
C ASP A 5 3.22 -6.60 -32.15
N VAL A 6 3.44 -5.29 -32.02
CA VAL A 6 3.11 -4.50 -30.82
C VAL A 6 1.63 -4.63 -30.45
N PHE A 7 0.74 -4.67 -31.44
CA PHE A 7 -0.71 -4.71 -31.22
C PHE A 7 -1.15 -6.00 -30.54
N ARG A 8 -0.52 -7.13 -30.89
CA ARG A 8 -0.77 -8.41 -30.24
C ARG A 8 -0.36 -8.42 -28.76
N ASN A 9 0.69 -7.70 -28.37
CA ASN A 9 1.08 -7.58 -26.96
C ASN A 9 0.14 -6.65 -26.19
N ILE A 10 -0.24 -5.52 -26.80
CA ILE A 10 -1.24 -4.58 -26.28
C ILE A 10 -2.58 -5.30 -26.02
N ALA A 11 -3.06 -6.12 -26.95
CA ALA A 11 -4.31 -6.87 -26.79
C ALA A 11 -4.28 -7.91 -25.65
N ARG A 12 -3.09 -8.33 -25.19
CA ARG A 12 -2.90 -9.30 -24.09
C ARG A 12 -2.67 -8.64 -22.72
N ALA A 13 -2.60 -7.31 -22.66
CA ALA A 13 -2.49 -6.60 -21.40
C ALA A 13 -3.79 -6.77 -20.58
N GLU A 14 -3.66 -6.74 -19.25
CA GLU A 14 -4.80 -6.75 -18.33
C GLU A 14 -5.50 -5.39 -18.28
N TRP A 15 -6.26 -5.07 -19.32
CA TRP A 15 -6.95 -3.77 -19.45
C TRP A 15 -7.91 -3.49 -18.29
N ASP A 16 -8.59 -4.51 -17.77
CA ASP A 16 -9.52 -4.36 -16.65
C ASP A 16 -8.80 -3.85 -15.38
N THR A 17 -7.65 -4.45 -15.06
CA THR A 17 -6.80 -4.03 -13.93
C THR A 17 -6.25 -2.62 -14.13
N LEU A 18 -5.80 -2.29 -15.34
CA LEU A 18 -5.26 -0.96 -15.66
C LEU A 18 -6.33 0.14 -15.56
N ILE A 19 -7.52 -0.10 -16.09
CA ILE A 19 -8.64 0.85 -16.04
C ILE A 19 -9.15 1.01 -14.60
N PHE A 20 -9.16 -0.07 -13.80
CA PHE A 20 -9.45 0.00 -12.37
C PHE A 20 -8.49 0.93 -11.64
N PHE A 21 -7.17 0.74 -11.79
CA PHE A 21 -6.18 1.61 -11.16
C PHE A 21 -6.28 3.05 -11.64
N TYR A 22 -6.51 3.28 -12.94
CA TYR A 22 -6.75 4.60 -13.50
C TYR A 22 -7.93 5.31 -12.82
N GLY A 23 -9.07 4.62 -12.67
CA GLY A 23 -10.25 5.15 -11.99
C GLY A 23 -9.97 5.51 -10.53
N VAL A 24 -9.26 4.65 -9.80
CA VAL A 24 -8.90 4.93 -8.39
C VAL A 24 -7.96 6.13 -8.28
N ILE A 25 -6.95 6.22 -9.15
CA ILE A 25 -6.01 7.35 -9.21
C ILE A 25 -6.76 8.66 -9.53
N LEU A 26 -7.70 8.63 -10.46
CA LEU A 26 -8.56 9.80 -10.75
C LEU A 26 -9.38 10.24 -9.54
N CYS A 27 -9.98 9.30 -8.81
CA CYS A 27 -10.74 9.61 -7.59
C CYS A 27 -9.85 10.26 -6.52
N VAL A 28 -8.66 9.70 -6.29
CA VAL A 28 -7.70 10.25 -5.32
C VAL A 28 -7.21 11.63 -5.77
N GLY A 29 -6.91 11.80 -7.06
CA GLY A 29 -6.57 13.11 -7.64
C GLY A 29 -7.70 14.13 -7.46
N GLY A 30 -8.96 13.70 -7.63
CA GLY A 30 -10.14 14.48 -7.33
C GLY A 30 -10.18 14.94 -5.86
N LEU A 31 -9.99 14.01 -4.90
CA LEU A 31 -9.90 14.32 -3.47
C LEU A 31 -8.76 15.31 -3.15
N GLY A 32 -7.64 15.21 -3.87
CA GLY A 32 -6.55 16.17 -3.80
C GLY A 32 -6.97 17.56 -4.27
N PHE A 33 -7.62 17.64 -5.43
CA PHE A 33 -8.10 18.88 -6.04
C PHE A 33 -9.11 19.62 -5.15
N ILE A 34 -10.06 18.90 -4.53
CA ILE A 34 -11.03 19.50 -3.60
C ILE A 34 -10.46 19.73 -2.18
N GLY A 35 -9.17 19.46 -1.96
CA GLY A 35 -8.46 19.84 -0.73
C GLY A 35 -8.51 18.84 0.43
N TYR A 36 -9.21 17.71 0.29
CA TYR A 36 -9.33 16.70 1.35
C TYR A 36 -7.99 16.05 1.68
N LEU A 37 -7.15 15.76 0.68
CA LEU A 37 -5.81 15.24 0.93
C LEU A 37 -4.93 16.26 1.67
N GLY A 38 -5.10 17.56 1.41
CA GLY A 38 -4.41 18.62 2.16
C GLY A 38 -4.82 18.66 3.64
N MET A 39 -6.11 18.43 3.94
CA MET A 39 -6.58 18.29 5.32
C MET A 39 -6.00 17.04 6.00
N ALA A 40 -6.01 15.90 5.29
CA ALA A 40 -5.43 14.66 5.78
C ALA A 40 -3.92 14.82 6.06
N SER A 41 -3.19 15.48 5.14
CA SER A 41 -1.76 15.76 5.28
C SER A 41 -1.45 16.54 6.56
N ARG A 42 -2.17 17.63 6.83
CA ARG A 42 -1.99 18.43 8.05
C ARG A 42 -2.24 17.63 9.32
N THR A 43 -3.28 16.80 9.34
CA THR A 43 -3.59 15.98 10.51
C THR A 43 -2.56 14.87 10.72
N MET A 44 -2.30 14.08 9.68
CA MET A 44 -1.43 12.90 9.76
C MET A 44 0.04 13.31 9.94
N TYR A 45 0.58 14.10 9.02
CA TYR A 45 2.00 14.43 9.01
C TYR A 45 2.34 15.64 9.88
N GLY A 46 1.38 16.56 10.09
CA GLY A 46 1.56 17.71 10.98
C GLY A 46 1.29 17.38 12.45
N SER A 47 0.10 16.85 12.78
CA SER A 47 -0.30 16.61 14.19
C SER A 47 0.21 15.28 14.77
N TRP A 48 0.13 14.17 14.02
CA TRP A 48 0.58 12.86 14.53
C TRP A 48 2.07 12.61 14.34
N GLY A 49 2.69 13.35 13.41
CA GLY A 49 4.08 13.20 13.01
C GLY A 49 4.29 12.08 11.97
N PRO A 50 5.35 12.16 11.14
CA PRO A 50 5.57 11.23 10.03
C PRO A 50 5.71 9.75 10.44
N ALA A 51 6.32 9.47 11.60
CA ALA A 51 6.44 8.08 12.09
C ALA A 51 5.06 7.42 12.29
N THR A 52 4.22 8.06 13.08
CA THR A 52 2.87 7.57 13.40
C THR A 52 2.01 7.51 12.14
N ALA A 53 2.07 8.55 11.29
CA ALA A 53 1.36 8.60 10.03
C ALA A 53 1.72 7.39 9.15
N ASN A 54 3.00 7.12 8.94
CA ASN A 54 3.46 6.05 8.05
C ASN A 54 3.11 4.65 8.57
N ILE A 55 3.14 4.45 9.88
CA ILE A 55 2.70 3.19 10.49
C ILE A 55 1.18 3.01 10.29
N MET A 56 0.39 4.06 10.45
CA MET A 56 -1.06 4.00 10.23
C MET A 56 -1.41 3.81 8.75
N VAL A 57 -0.67 4.43 7.84
CA VAL A 57 -0.78 4.22 6.38
C VAL A 57 -0.58 2.74 6.03
N GLY A 58 0.41 2.08 6.62
CA GLY A 58 0.62 0.64 6.40
C GLY A 58 -0.54 -0.22 6.89
N VAL A 59 -1.13 0.11 8.03
CA VAL A 59 -2.34 -0.58 8.52
C VAL A 59 -3.53 -0.34 7.58
N LEU A 60 -3.72 0.89 7.10
CA LEU A 60 -4.76 1.20 6.11
C LEU A 60 -4.54 0.44 4.80
N SER A 61 -3.28 0.16 4.44
CA SER A 61 -2.94 -0.64 3.27
C SER A 61 -3.41 -2.10 3.37
N ALA A 62 -3.80 -2.59 4.56
CA ALA A 62 -4.42 -3.90 4.73
C ALA A 62 -5.88 -3.95 4.22
N ILE A 63 -6.50 -2.79 4.03
CA ILE A 63 -7.88 -2.66 3.58
C ILE A 63 -7.92 -2.16 2.13
N VAL A 64 -7.07 -1.16 1.84
CA VAL A 64 -6.92 -0.55 0.53
C VAL A 64 -5.58 -0.98 -0.05
N ASP A 65 -5.54 -1.34 -1.33
CA ASP A 65 -4.29 -1.75 -1.98
C ASP A 65 -3.17 -0.69 -1.83
N ASN A 66 -1.92 -1.14 -1.85
CA ASN A 66 -0.76 -0.30 -1.60
C ASN A 66 -0.57 0.80 -2.66
N ILE A 67 -0.96 0.55 -3.92
CA ILE A 67 -0.83 1.50 -5.03
C ILE A 67 -1.70 2.76 -4.79
N PRO A 68 -3.03 2.66 -4.60
CA PRO A 68 -3.87 3.81 -4.26
C PRO A 68 -3.43 4.57 -3.01
N VAL A 69 -3.05 3.84 -1.95
CA VAL A 69 -2.64 4.44 -0.68
C VAL A 69 -1.36 5.26 -0.86
N MET A 70 -0.36 4.72 -1.55
CA MET A 70 0.87 5.44 -1.85
C MET A 70 0.64 6.62 -2.77
N PHE A 71 -0.25 6.50 -3.76
CA PHE A 71 -0.62 7.63 -4.60
C PHE A 71 -1.24 8.78 -3.80
N ALA A 72 -2.09 8.48 -2.80
CA ALA A 72 -2.65 9.49 -1.91
C ALA A 72 -1.56 10.18 -1.08
N VAL A 73 -0.62 9.43 -0.49
CA VAL A 73 0.51 9.99 0.27
C VAL A 73 1.40 10.87 -0.60
N LEU A 74 1.71 10.46 -1.84
CA LEU A 74 2.49 11.27 -2.77
C LEU A 74 1.78 12.58 -3.11
N THR A 75 0.46 12.52 -3.33
CA THR A 75 -0.37 13.69 -3.66
C THR A 75 -0.51 14.65 -2.48
N MET A 76 -0.39 14.16 -1.24
CA MET A 76 -0.36 14.99 -0.04
C MET A 76 0.92 15.85 0.08
N HIS A 77 1.97 15.52 -0.68
CA HIS A 77 3.30 16.15 -0.63
C HIS A 77 3.79 16.44 0.80
N PRO A 78 3.80 15.45 1.72
CA PRO A 78 4.27 15.68 3.08
C PRO A 78 5.78 15.94 3.09
N ASP A 79 6.21 16.90 3.89
CA ASP A 79 7.62 17.15 4.15
C ASP A 79 8.13 16.16 5.20
N MET A 80 8.96 15.20 4.78
CA MET A 80 9.51 14.18 5.67
C MET A 80 10.87 13.68 5.18
N SER A 81 11.72 13.25 6.13
CA SER A 81 13.06 12.75 5.85
C SER A 81 13.05 11.48 4.99
N THR A 82 14.21 11.15 4.40
CA THR A 82 14.39 9.90 3.64
C THR A 82 14.03 8.67 4.48
N GLY A 83 14.34 8.68 5.79
CA GLY A 83 13.99 7.59 6.70
C GLY A 83 12.48 7.36 6.78
N HIS A 84 11.69 8.43 6.76
CA HIS A 84 10.23 8.35 6.74
C HIS A 84 9.67 7.92 5.38
N TRP A 85 10.27 8.36 4.27
CA TRP A 85 9.90 7.84 2.94
C TRP A 85 10.14 6.34 2.82
N LEU A 86 11.28 5.85 3.30
CA LEU A 86 11.56 4.42 3.34
C LEU A 86 10.60 3.69 4.29
N LEU A 87 10.25 4.31 5.42
CA LEU A 87 9.30 3.74 6.37
C LEU A 87 7.92 3.55 5.73
N VAL A 88 7.38 4.56 5.03
CA VAL A 88 6.05 4.44 4.42
C VAL A 88 6.03 3.40 3.30
N THR A 89 7.11 3.30 2.52
CA THR A 89 7.25 2.27 1.49
C THR A 89 7.24 0.86 2.11
N LEU A 90 7.98 0.68 3.21
CA LEU A 90 8.00 -0.59 3.95
C LEU A 90 6.63 -0.89 4.57
N THR A 91 6.03 0.06 5.26
CA THR A 91 4.77 -0.17 5.99
C THR A 91 3.61 -0.38 5.03
N ALA A 92 3.52 0.33 3.91
CA ALA A 92 2.52 0.07 2.87
C ALA A 92 2.74 -1.30 2.20
N GLY A 93 3.99 -1.68 1.93
CA GLY A 93 4.32 -2.97 1.33
C GLY A 93 4.00 -4.17 2.23
N VAL A 94 4.39 -4.12 3.50
CA VAL A 94 4.20 -5.22 4.46
C VAL A 94 2.79 -5.20 5.06
N GLY A 95 2.25 -4.02 5.33
CA GLY A 95 0.97 -3.82 6.01
C GLY A 95 -0.22 -4.43 5.26
N GLY A 96 -0.17 -4.47 3.92
CA GLY A 96 -1.13 -5.19 3.10
C GLY A 96 -1.36 -6.65 3.49
N SER A 97 -0.38 -7.30 4.12
CA SER A 97 -0.48 -8.70 4.54
C SER A 97 -1.23 -8.91 5.86
N LEU A 98 -1.54 -7.84 6.61
CA LEU A 98 -2.24 -7.95 7.90
C LEU A 98 -3.64 -8.58 7.75
N LEU A 99 -4.29 -8.32 6.61
CA LEU A 99 -5.53 -8.96 6.18
C LEU A 99 -5.31 -9.64 4.83
N SER A 100 -5.92 -10.82 4.60
CA SER A 100 -5.70 -11.55 3.34
C SER A 100 -6.27 -10.85 2.11
N ILE A 101 -7.15 -9.86 2.28
CA ILE A 101 -7.76 -9.06 1.21
C ILE A 101 -6.88 -7.86 0.85
N GLY A 102 -6.03 -7.40 1.78
CA GLY A 102 -5.17 -6.22 1.61
C GLY A 102 -3.97 -6.43 0.70
N SER A 103 -3.78 -7.64 0.16
CA SER A 103 -2.67 -7.98 -0.72
C SER A 103 -3.15 -8.83 -1.88
N ALA A 104 -2.71 -8.48 -3.09
CA ALA A 104 -2.95 -9.28 -4.30
C ALA A 104 -2.52 -10.74 -4.13
N ALA A 105 -1.42 -10.99 -3.42
CA ALA A 105 -0.95 -12.34 -3.11
C ALA A 105 -1.93 -13.10 -2.21
N GLY A 106 -2.51 -12.43 -1.21
CA GLY A 106 -3.51 -13.02 -0.32
C GLY A 106 -4.81 -13.36 -1.05
N VAL A 107 -5.30 -12.45 -1.89
CA VAL A 107 -6.50 -12.68 -2.73
C VAL A 107 -6.26 -13.82 -3.73
N ALA A 108 -5.10 -13.84 -4.39
CA ALA A 108 -4.72 -14.89 -5.33
C ALA A 108 -4.63 -16.26 -4.64
N LEU A 109 -4.02 -16.33 -3.44
CA LEU A 109 -3.91 -17.56 -2.67
C LEU A 109 -5.28 -18.07 -2.21
N MET A 110 -6.17 -17.20 -1.74
CA MET A 110 -7.55 -17.59 -1.40
C MET A 110 -8.31 -18.10 -2.63
N GLY A 111 -8.05 -17.50 -3.80
CA GLY A 111 -8.63 -17.91 -5.07
C GLY A 111 -8.16 -19.29 -5.55
N HIS A 112 -6.88 -19.62 -5.35
CA HIS A 112 -6.27 -20.89 -5.77
C HIS A 112 -6.48 -22.02 -4.73
N ALA A 113 -6.29 -21.73 -3.45
CA ALA A 113 -6.38 -22.70 -2.35
C ALA A 113 -7.76 -22.70 -1.68
N ARG A 114 -8.82 -22.75 -2.49
CA ARG A 114 -10.20 -22.67 -2.01
C ARG A 114 -10.48 -23.76 -0.97
N GLY A 115 -11.03 -23.35 0.18
CA GLY A 115 -11.35 -24.24 1.30
C GLY A 115 -10.19 -24.55 2.24
N ILE A 116 -8.94 -24.27 1.84
CA ILE A 116 -7.76 -24.45 2.70
C ILE A 116 -7.34 -23.10 3.30
N TYR A 117 -7.14 -22.10 2.44
CA TYR A 117 -6.77 -20.75 2.85
C TYR A 117 -7.97 -19.82 2.71
N THR A 118 -8.49 -19.35 3.85
CA THR A 118 -9.68 -18.51 3.94
C THR A 118 -9.38 -17.23 4.71
N PHE A 119 -10.20 -16.20 4.53
CA PHE A 119 -10.09 -14.95 5.28
C PHE A 119 -10.06 -15.19 6.80
N VAL A 120 -11.00 -15.99 7.31
CA VAL A 120 -11.06 -16.31 8.75
C VAL A 120 -9.85 -17.13 9.19
N GLY A 121 -9.34 -18.03 8.33
CA GLY A 121 -8.10 -18.76 8.58
C GLY A 121 -6.90 -17.84 8.72
N HIS A 122 -6.76 -16.86 7.82
CA HIS A 122 -5.72 -15.83 7.89
C HIS A 122 -5.87 -14.94 9.11
N LEU A 123 -7.10 -14.54 9.44
CA LEU A 123 -7.39 -13.66 10.58
C LEU A 123 -6.92 -14.25 11.92
N LYS A 124 -6.96 -15.58 12.07
CA LYS A 124 -6.38 -16.26 13.24
C LYS A 124 -4.87 -16.05 13.37
N TRP A 125 -4.16 -15.86 12.26
CA TRP A 125 -2.73 -15.61 12.19
C TRP A 125 -2.37 -14.13 12.17
N THR A 126 -3.34 -13.23 11.97
CA THR A 126 -3.12 -11.77 11.98
C THR A 126 -2.31 -11.27 13.18
N PRO A 127 -2.48 -11.77 14.43
CA PRO A 127 -1.62 -11.34 15.54
C PRO A 127 -0.12 -11.63 15.32
N VAL A 128 0.21 -12.80 14.77
CA VAL A 128 1.60 -13.17 14.45
C VAL A 128 2.14 -12.33 13.29
N ILE A 129 1.31 -12.08 12.29
CA ILE A 129 1.66 -11.21 11.15
C ILE A 129 1.87 -9.77 11.63
N ALA A 130 1.05 -9.30 12.57
CA ALA A 130 1.18 -7.98 13.19
C ALA A 130 2.48 -7.85 13.99
N LEU A 131 2.94 -8.93 14.64
CA LEU A 131 4.28 -8.95 15.24
C LEU A 131 5.36 -8.82 14.17
N GLY A 132 5.22 -9.49 13.03
CA GLY A 132 6.12 -9.32 11.88
C GLY A 132 6.15 -7.88 11.34
N TYR A 133 4.97 -7.24 11.27
CA TYR A 133 4.83 -5.83 10.89
C TYR A 133 5.52 -4.89 11.89
N ALA A 134 5.32 -5.10 13.20
CA ALA A 134 6.00 -4.31 14.23
C ALA A 134 7.52 -4.54 14.21
N ALA A 135 7.96 -5.78 14.00
CA ALA A 135 9.37 -6.14 13.89
C ALA A 135 10.04 -5.50 12.67
N SER A 136 9.37 -5.48 11.50
CA SER A 136 9.92 -4.83 10.31
C SER A 136 10.11 -3.33 10.52
N ILE A 137 9.18 -2.66 11.19
CA ILE A 137 9.30 -1.26 11.59
C ILE A 137 10.47 -1.05 12.55
N GLY A 138 10.59 -1.89 13.59
CA GLY A 138 11.70 -1.80 14.54
C GLY A 138 13.06 -1.98 13.89
N VAL A 139 13.19 -2.98 13.01
CA VAL A 139 14.41 -3.23 12.22
C VAL A 139 14.71 -2.06 11.28
N HIS A 140 13.69 -1.45 10.67
CA HIS A 140 13.85 -0.27 9.83
C HIS A 140 14.47 0.89 10.62
N PHE A 141 13.94 1.21 11.79
CA PHE A 141 14.51 2.25 12.64
C PHE A 141 15.94 1.92 13.08
N LEU A 142 16.25 0.66 13.38
CA LEU A 142 17.58 0.23 13.78
C LEU A 142 18.60 0.39 12.65
N ILE A 143 18.28 -0.08 11.44
CA ILE A 143 19.21 -0.09 10.30
C ILE A 143 19.31 1.29 9.66
N ASN A 144 18.20 2.03 9.58
CA ASN A 144 18.09 3.30 8.86
C ASN A 144 18.11 4.53 9.77
N HIS A 145 18.51 4.40 11.05
CA HIS A 145 18.55 5.49 12.02
C HIS A 145 19.19 6.78 11.48
N ARG A 146 20.25 6.67 10.67
CA ARG A 146 20.97 7.82 10.08
C ARG A 146 20.15 8.67 9.10
N PHE A 147 19.00 8.19 8.65
CA PHE A 147 18.14 8.88 7.67
C PHE A 147 16.95 9.60 8.31
N PHE A 148 16.85 9.58 9.65
CA PHE A 148 15.79 10.21 10.43
C PHE A 148 16.24 11.55 11.01
#